data_AF-A0A2D8HGH7-F1
#
_entry.id   AF-A0A2D8HGH7-F1
#
_cell.length_a   1.000
_cell.length_b   1.000
_cell.length_c   1.000
_cell.angle_alpha   90.00
_cell.angle_beta   90.00
_cell.angle_gamma   90.00
#
_symmetry.space_group_name_H-M   'P 1'
#
loop_
_entity.id
_entity.type
_entity.pdbx_description
1 polymer ?
#
loop_
_entity_poly.entity_id
_entity_poly.type
_entity_poly.pdbx_seq_one_letter_code
_entity_poly.pdbx_strand_id
1 'polypeptide(L)'
;MARNNTQTAQGRTREFRAPEFLAWHVTQKGDKSFWNKVGAAWMHKDAKGYTIQLESLPVGGRIVLREPLEDTASPANDAGRS
;
A
#
# COMPACT_ATOMS: atom_id res chain seq x y z
N MET A 1 0.18 -35.77 -30.40
CA MET A 1 -0.81 -34.79 -30.90
C MET A 1 -1.58 -34.25 -29.71
N ALA A 2 -1.62 -32.91 -29.58
CA ALA A 2 -2.17 -32.18 -28.45
C ALA A 2 -3.70 -32.25 -28.35
N ARG A 3 -4.24 -32.19 -27.12
CA ARG A 3 -5.55 -31.59 -26.82
C ARG A 3 -5.48 -30.86 -25.47
N ASN A 4 -5.52 -29.53 -25.57
CA ASN A 4 -5.73 -28.58 -24.48
C ASN A 4 -7.21 -28.60 -24.04
N ASN A 5 -7.44 -27.99 -22.87
CA ASN A 5 -8.66 -27.28 -22.42
C ASN A 5 -9.31 -27.88 -21.18
N THR A 6 -9.23 -27.13 -20.07
CA THR A 6 -10.42 -26.80 -19.27
C THR A 6 -10.13 -25.54 -18.46
N GLN A 7 -10.77 -24.47 -18.93
CA GLN A 7 -10.99 -23.19 -18.26
C GLN A 7 -11.85 -23.38 -17.01
N THR A 8 -11.45 -22.88 -15.83
CA THR A 8 -12.41 -22.34 -14.86
C THR A 8 -11.77 -21.41 -13.80
N ALA A 9 -12.22 -20.16 -13.83
CA ALA A 9 -12.45 -19.27 -12.69
C ALA A 9 -11.36 -19.18 -11.59
N GLN A 10 -10.38 -18.29 -11.80
CA GLN A 10 -9.65 -17.70 -10.67
C GLN A 10 -10.64 -16.86 -9.85
N GLY A 11 -10.93 -17.36 -8.66
CA GLY A 11 -11.86 -16.76 -7.72
C GLY A 11 -11.48 -15.32 -7.43
N ARG A 12 -12.49 -14.43 -7.48
CA ARG A 12 -12.44 -13.12 -6.81
C ARG A 12 -12.37 -13.36 -5.30
N THR A 13 -11.22 -13.77 -4.78
CA THR A 13 -10.82 -13.36 -3.44
C THR A 13 -10.85 -11.83 -3.46
N ARG A 14 -11.47 -11.19 -2.46
CA ARG A 14 -11.19 -9.77 -2.21
C ARG A 14 -9.72 -9.70 -1.85
N GLU A 15 -8.87 -9.61 -2.87
CA GLU A 15 -7.45 -9.37 -2.70
C GLU A 15 -7.36 -8.03 -1.98
N PHE A 16 -6.98 -8.08 -0.70
CA PHE A 16 -6.48 -6.92 0.00
C PHE A 16 -5.22 -6.50 -0.74
N ARG A 17 -5.38 -5.67 -1.77
CA ARG A 17 -4.28 -5.17 -2.58
C ARG A 17 -3.31 -4.45 -1.65
N ALA A 18 -2.04 -4.83 -1.72
CA ALA A 18 -1.00 -4.10 -1.01
C ALA A 18 -0.98 -2.64 -1.48
N PRO A 19 -0.66 -1.68 -0.59
CA PRO A 19 -0.53 -0.29 -0.99
C PRO A 19 0.67 -0.10 -1.93
N GLU A 20 0.51 0.74 -2.95
CA GLU A 20 1.61 1.11 -3.85
C GLU A 20 2.49 2.21 -3.26
N PHE A 21 1.91 3.05 -2.39
CA PHE A 21 2.64 4.11 -1.71
C PHE A 21 2.37 4.12 -0.21
N LEU A 22 3.38 4.47 0.56
CA LEU A 22 3.26 4.84 1.96
C LEU A 22 3.09 6.36 2.07
N ALA A 23 2.21 6.78 2.98
CA ALA A 23 1.97 8.18 3.27
C ALA A 23 2.83 8.63 4.46
N TRP A 24 3.65 9.65 4.22
CA TRP A 24 4.56 10.24 5.20
C TRP A 24 4.16 11.68 5.51
N HIS A 25 3.94 11.98 6.77
CA HIS A 25 3.87 13.36 7.23
C HIS A 25 5.28 13.92 7.36
N VAL A 26 5.56 14.97 6.58
CA VAL A 26 6.86 15.63 6.56
C VAL A 26 6.73 17.02 7.17
N THR A 27 7.49 17.25 8.24
CA THR A 27 7.61 18.56 8.89
C THR A 27 9.05 19.00 8.92
N GLN A 28 9.28 20.32 8.86
CA GLN A 28 10.59 20.91 9.01
C GLN A 28 10.64 21.73 10.29
N LYS A 29 11.74 21.60 11.05
CA LYS A 29 12.00 22.40 12.24
C LYS A 29 13.46 22.83 12.19
N GLY A 30 13.68 24.11 11.86
CA GLY A 30 15.01 24.60 11.47
C GLY A 30 15.52 23.83 10.25
N ASP A 31 16.77 23.39 10.31
CA ASP A 31 17.42 22.65 9.21
C ASP A 31 17.12 21.14 9.22
N LYS A 32 16.30 20.66 10.17
CA LYS A 32 15.98 19.24 10.32
C LYS A 32 14.61 18.91 9.73
N SER A 33 14.56 17.82 8.97
CA SER A 33 13.32 17.26 8.43
C SER A 33 12.91 16.02 9.23
N PHE A 34 11.65 15.95 9.62
CA PHE A 34 11.05 14.81 10.32
C PHE A 34 10.05 14.11 9.41
N TRP A 35 10.14 12.79 9.34
CA TRP A 35 9.33 11.94 8.48
C TRP A 35 8.61 10.93 9.34
N ASN A 36 7.29 11.06 9.43
CA ASN A 36 6.46 10.18 10.23
C ASN A 36 5.50 9.41 9.32
N LYS A 37 5.47 8.08 9.40
CA LYS A 37 4.49 7.29 8.66
C LYS A 37 3.10 7.54 9.24
N VAL A 38 2.14 7.89 8.40
CA VAL A 38 0.77 8.21 8.82
C VAL A 38 -0.30 7.43 8.07
N GLY A 39 0.08 6.66 7.04
CA GLY A 39 -0.87 5.86 6.29
C GLY A 39 -0.27 5.25 5.03
N ALA A 40 -1.15 4.92 4.09
CA ALA A 40 -0.79 4.34 2.80
C ALA A 40 -1.81 4.71 1.71
N ALA A 41 -1.45 4.47 0.45
CA ALA A 41 -2.28 4.80 -0.70
C ALA A 41 -2.38 3.63 -1.70
N TRP A 42 -3.56 3.53 -2.32
CA TRP A 42 -3.91 2.48 -3.29
C TRP A 42 -4.41 3.10 -4.58
N MET A 43 -3.89 2.63 -5.71
CA MET A 43 -4.35 3.07 -7.03
C MET A 43 -5.78 2.59 -7.30
N HIS A 44 -6.55 3.47 -7.92
CA HIS A 44 -7.89 3.15 -8.38
C HIS A 44 -7.83 2.22 -9.59
N LYS A 45 -8.93 1.50 -9.83
CA LYS A 45 -9.02 0.55 -10.96
C LYS A 45 -8.90 1.23 -12.33
N ASP A 46 -9.26 2.51 -12.42
CA ASP A 46 -9.19 3.30 -13.63
C ASP A 46 -7.81 3.89 -13.90
N ALA A 47 -6.83 3.65 -13.01
CA ALA A 47 -5.47 4.18 -13.07
C ALA A 47 -5.41 5.73 -13.05
N LYS A 48 -6.49 6.43 -12.65
CA LYS A 48 -6.59 7.90 -12.68
C LYS A 48 -6.66 8.54 -11.31
N GLY A 49 -6.50 7.76 -10.25
CA GLY A 49 -6.60 8.26 -8.90
C GLY A 49 -6.01 7.31 -7.87
N TYR A 50 -5.89 7.83 -6.65
CA TYR A 50 -5.46 7.09 -5.49
C TYR A 50 -6.44 7.33 -4.35
N THR A 51 -6.71 6.30 -3.56
CA THR A 51 -7.30 6.44 -2.23
C THR A 51 -6.17 6.42 -1.21
N ILE A 52 -6.13 7.41 -0.32
CA ILE A 52 -5.20 7.44 0.81
C ILE A 52 -5.98 7.10 2.08
N GLN A 53 -5.54 6.08 2.81
CA GLN A 53 -6.05 5.79 4.16
C GLN A 53 -5.03 6.29 5.17
N LEU A 54 -5.48 7.15 6.08
CA LEU A 54 -4.68 7.66 7.18
C LEU A 54 -5.05 6.93 8.48
N GLU A 55 -4.03 6.53 9.23
CA GLU A 55 -4.15 5.97 10.58
C GLU A 55 -4.06 7.07 11.64
N SER A 56 -3.44 8.19 11.29
CA SER A 56 -3.35 9.40 12.11
C SER A 56 -3.52 10.64 11.24
N LEU A 57 -4.22 11.65 11.76
CA LEU A 57 -4.42 12.94 11.09
C LEU A 57 -3.38 13.94 11.62
N PRO A 58 -2.33 14.25 10.85
CA PRO A 58 -1.36 15.24 11.28
C PRO A 58 -1.95 16.66 11.28
N VAL A 59 -1.46 17.49 12.20
CA VAL A 59 -1.80 18.92 12.26
C VAL A 59 -0.70 19.71 11.57
N GLY A 60 -1.01 20.31 10.42
CA GLY A 60 -0.07 21.07 9.60
C GLY A 60 0.84 20.20 8.73
N GLY A 61 1.92 20.82 8.22
CA GLY A 61 2.92 20.14 7.39
C GLY A 61 2.40 19.70 6.02
N ARG A 62 2.99 18.64 5.47
CA ARG A 62 2.58 18.02 4.19
C ARG A 62 2.60 16.50 4.26
N ILE A 63 1.72 15.87 3.48
CA ILE A 63 1.76 14.42 3.24
C ILE A 63 2.51 14.16 1.94
N VAL A 64 3.47 13.25 1.99
CA VAL A 64 4.26 12.80 0.84
C VAL A 64 4.02 11.30 0.64
N LEU A 65 3.64 10.91 -0.57
CA LEU A 65 3.53 9.52 -0.97
C LEU A 65 4.86 9.02 -1.53
N ARG A 66 5.32 7.87 -1.05
CA ARG A 66 6.58 7.23 -1.50
C ARG A 66 6.38 5.73 -1.63
N GLU A 67 7.01 5.12 -2.63
CA GLU A 67 7.04 3.67 -2.76
C GLU A 67 7.67 3.06 -1.49
N PRO A 68 7.19 1.89 -1.03
CA PRO A 68 7.85 1.15 0.03
C PRO A 68 9.33 0.95 -0.34
N LEU A 69 10.24 1.25 0.59
CA LEU A 69 11.65 0.89 0.43
C LEU A 69 11.76 -0.65 0.40
N GLU A 70 12.56 -1.18 -0.51
CA GLU A 70 12.84 -2.62 -0.64
C GLU A 70 13.74 -3.11 0.50
N ASP A 71 13.29 -2.97 1.75
CA ASP A 71 13.98 -3.51 2.93
C ASP A 71 13.07 -4.53 3.59
N THR A 72 13.14 -5.77 3.07
CA THR A 72 12.63 -7.00 3.72
C THR A 72 11.20 -6.91 4.28
N ALA A 73 10.20 -6.78 3.42
CA ALA A 73 8.84 -7.14 3.80
C ALA A 73 8.74 -8.68 3.89
N SER A 74 8.91 -9.23 5.09
CA SER A 74 8.53 -10.61 5.38
C SER A 74 7.11 -10.89 4.88
N PRO A 75 6.84 -12.07 4.29
CA PRO A 75 5.50 -12.48 3.89
C PRO A 75 4.67 -12.76 5.15
N ALA A 76 4.09 -11.71 5.74
CA ALA A 76 3.06 -11.86 6.75
C ALA A 76 1.75 -12.23 6.05
N ASN A 77 1.61 -13.51 5.69
CA ASN A 77 0.33 -14.20 5.55
C ASN A 77 0.56 -15.72 5.52
N ASP A 78 1.05 -16.26 6.63
CA ASP A 78 0.72 -17.62 7.08
C ASP A 78 0.76 -17.66 8.61
N ALA A 79 -0.06 -18.53 9.21
CA ALA A 79 -0.33 -18.74 10.64
C ALA A 79 -1.44 -17.88 11.30
N GLY A 80 -2.63 -18.48 11.46
CA GLY A 80 -3.52 -18.13 12.56
C GLY A 80 -5.02 -18.27 12.34
N ARG A 81 -5.52 -19.46 11.97
CA ARG A 81 -6.88 -19.86 12.37
C ARG A 81 -6.85 -21.33 12.79
N SER A 82 -6.83 -21.53 14.11
CA SER A 82 -6.99 -22.82 14.80
C SER A 82 -8.29 -23.51 14.41
#